data_AF-A0ABD5WQ93-F1
#
_entry.id   AF-A0ABD5WQ93-F1
#
_cell.length_a   1.000
_cell.length_b   1.000
_cell.length_c   1.000
_cell.angle_alpha   90.00
_cell.angle_beta   90.00
_cell.angle_gamma   90.00
#
_symmetry.space_group_name_H-M   'P 1'
#
loop_
_entity.id
_entity.type
_entity.pdbx_description
1 polymer ?
#
loop_
_entity_poly.entity_id
_entity_poly.type
_entity_poly.pdbx_seq_one_letter_code
_entity_poly.pdbx_strand_id
1 'polypeptide(L)'
;MSANSNCKPSEEEEPYADGAALTELLGDGPKVKILTAFLADPEWDHNITEIAEMAGVSRNTVYRHIEDLTDLGVVKQTRERGGSKQYKINKNNAAAKKLAELEWELIDIAFDN
;
A
#
# COMPACT_ATOMS: atom_id res chain seq x y z
N MET A 1 0.33 -1.14 -38.21
CA MET A 1 0.73 -2.12 -37.17
C MET A 1 2.12 -1.71 -36.73
N SER A 2 2.40 -1.26 -35.51
CA SER A 2 1.71 -1.47 -34.23
C SER A 2 1.81 -0.21 -33.38
N ALA A 3 0.79 -0.01 -32.54
CA ALA A 3 0.68 1.12 -31.64
C ALA A 3 1.88 1.20 -30.69
N ASN A 4 2.53 2.36 -30.66
CA ASN A 4 3.33 2.75 -29.52
C ASN A 4 2.34 3.24 -28.45
N SER A 5 1.81 2.31 -27.64
CA SER A 5 1.04 2.67 -26.44
C SER A 5 2.02 3.17 -25.41
N ASN A 6 2.33 4.47 -25.52
CA ASN A 6 2.83 5.26 -24.42
C ASN A 6 1.68 5.41 -23.41
N CYS A 7 1.45 4.36 -22.62
CA CYS A 7 0.55 4.39 -21.48
C CYS A 7 1.30 5.11 -20.35
N LYS A 8 1.39 6.44 -20.47
CA LYS A 8 1.63 7.27 -19.30
C LYS A 8 0.33 7.30 -18.51
N PRO A 9 0.33 7.00 -17.20
CA PRO A 9 -0.78 7.38 -16.35
C PRO A 9 -0.95 8.89 -16.45
N SER A 10 -2.18 9.34 -16.67
CA SER A 10 -2.60 10.73 -16.74
C SER A 10 -2.48 11.42 -15.38
N GLU A 11 -2.04 12.69 -15.42
CA GLU A 11 -2.25 13.80 -14.49
C GLU A 11 -2.88 13.49 -13.11
N GLU A 12 -2.06 13.58 -12.05
CA GLU A 12 -2.43 13.82 -10.64
C GLU A 12 -3.40 12.83 -9.96
N GLU A 13 -3.10 11.53 -9.97
CA GLU A 13 -3.60 10.64 -8.91
C GLU A 13 -2.79 10.91 -7.63
N GLU A 14 -3.42 11.49 -6.61
CA GLU A 14 -2.81 11.55 -5.27
C GLU A 14 -2.51 10.12 -4.79
N PRO A 15 -1.40 9.90 -4.07
CA PRO A 15 -1.09 8.58 -3.53
C PRO A 15 -2.26 8.05 -2.70
N TYR A 16 -2.64 6.78 -2.88
CA TYR A 16 -3.72 6.15 -2.09
C TYR A 16 -3.53 6.28 -0.58
N ALA A 17 -2.29 6.43 -0.12
CA ALA A 17 -1.96 6.59 1.28
C ALA A 17 -2.21 7.99 1.85
N ASP A 18 -2.26 9.02 0.99
CA ASP A 18 -2.58 10.39 1.40
C ASP A 18 -4.10 10.50 1.61
N GLY A 19 -4.51 10.96 2.79
CA GLY A 19 -5.92 11.03 3.19
C GLY A 19 -6.55 9.70 3.63
N ALA A 20 -5.79 8.60 3.73
CA ALA A 20 -6.28 7.35 4.32
C ALA A 20 -6.64 7.55 5.81
N ALA A 21 -7.66 6.86 6.31
CA ALA A 21 -8.20 7.14 7.64
C ALA A 21 -7.20 6.76 8.75
N LEU A 22 -6.43 5.67 8.57
CA LEU A 22 -5.32 5.35 9.46
C LEU A 22 -4.18 6.37 9.40
N THR A 23 -3.94 7.00 8.23
CA THR A 23 -2.95 8.08 8.12
C THR A 23 -3.37 9.30 8.95
N GLU A 24 -4.65 9.66 8.92
CA GLU A 24 -5.20 10.74 9.76
C GLU A 24 -5.13 10.40 11.27
N LEU A 25 -5.40 9.14 11.63
CA LEU A 25 -5.38 8.71 13.03
C LEU A 25 -3.96 8.55 13.61
N LEU A 26 -3.06 7.90 12.87
CA LEU A 26 -1.74 7.47 13.35
C LEU A 26 -0.59 8.38 12.88
N GLY A 27 -0.89 9.32 11.98
CA GLY A 27 0.06 10.23 11.34
C GLY A 27 0.59 9.74 10.00
N ASP A 28 1.19 10.66 9.26
CA ASP A 28 1.72 10.52 7.90
C ASP A 28 3.09 9.83 7.79
N GLY A 29 3.45 9.06 8.82
CA GLY A 29 4.71 8.34 8.89
C GLY A 29 4.86 7.35 7.71
N PRO A 30 6.06 7.19 7.13
CA PRO A 30 6.22 6.37 5.93
C PRO A 30 5.77 4.92 6.04
N LYS A 31 5.91 4.31 7.22
CA LYS A 31 5.43 2.95 7.47
C LYS A 31 3.90 2.86 7.47
N VAL A 32 3.21 3.87 8.00
CA VAL A 32 1.74 3.97 7.98
C VAL A 32 1.28 4.13 6.53
N LYS A 33 1.89 5.05 5.78
CA LYS A 33 1.58 5.25 4.35
C LYS A 33 1.75 3.99 3.50
N ILE A 34 2.83 3.24 3.72
CA ILE A 34 3.04 1.97 3.01
C ILE A 34 1.99 0.92 3.41
N LEU A 35 1.62 0.86 4.69
CA LEU A 35 0.58 -0.05 5.16
C LEU A 35 -0.79 0.30 4.56
N THR A 36 -1.20 1.57 4.58
CA THR A 36 -2.49 2.01 4.05
C THR A 36 -2.57 1.80 2.54
N ALA A 37 -1.48 1.99 1.79
CA ALA A 37 -1.40 1.63 0.38
C ALA A 37 -1.74 0.14 0.11
N PHE A 38 -1.26 -0.79 0.95
CA PHE A 38 -1.63 -2.21 0.84
C PHE A 38 -3.06 -2.52 1.27
N LEU A 39 -3.63 -1.73 2.18
CA LEU A 39 -5.02 -1.89 2.63
C LEU A 39 -6.01 -1.36 1.59
N ALA A 40 -5.65 -0.29 0.87
CA ALA A 40 -6.42 0.29 -0.23
C ALA A 40 -6.51 -0.66 -1.43
N ASP A 41 -5.44 -1.42 -1.71
CA ASP A 41 -5.45 -2.46 -2.74
C ASP A 41 -5.08 -3.85 -2.19
N PRO A 42 -6.01 -4.50 -1.45
CA PRO A 42 -5.71 -5.72 -0.75
C PRO A 42 -5.79 -6.96 -1.66
N GLU A 43 -6.16 -6.82 -2.95
CA GLU A 43 -6.28 -7.94 -3.88
C GLU A 43 -5.08 -8.13 -4.80
N TRP A 44 -4.32 -7.08 -5.06
CA TRP A 44 -3.16 -7.16 -5.93
C TRP A 44 -1.86 -7.27 -5.15
N ASP A 45 -0.85 -7.84 -5.81
CA ASP A 45 0.52 -7.84 -5.33
C ASP A 45 1.34 -6.84 -6.13
N HIS A 46 2.15 -6.07 -5.42
CA HIS A 46 2.84 -4.91 -5.96
C HIS A 46 4.35 -5.04 -5.79
N ASN A 47 5.08 -4.51 -6.75
CA ASN A 47 6.52 -4.35 -6.64
C ASN A 47 6.87 -3.07 -5.89
N ILE A 48 8.15 -2.90 -5.55
CA ILE A 48 8.64 -1.77 -4.76
C ILE A 48 8.35 -0.40 -5.40
N THR A 49 8.36 -0.30 -6.74
CA THR A 49 8.05 0.94 -7.44
C THR A 49 6.56 1.28 -7.30
N GLU A 50 5.68 0.32 -7.54
CA GLU A 50 4.23 0.51 -7.38
C GLU A 50 3.89 0.88 -5.92
N ILE A 51 4.49 0.21 -4.93
CA ILE A 51 4.30 0.55 -3.51
C ILE A 51 4.75 1.99 -3.21
N ALA A 52 5.87 2.42 -3.78
CA ALA A 52 6.39 3.77 -3.59
C ALA A 52 5.44 4.83 -4.15
N GLU A 53 4.88 4.58 -5.33
CA GLU A 53 3.89 5.44 -5.99
C GLU A 53 2.59 5.49 -5.18
N MET A 54 2.01 4.33 -4.85
CA MET A 54 0.78 4.24 -4.06
C MET A 54 0.90 4.89 -2.68
N ALA A 55 2.07 4.77 -2.03
CA ALA A 55 2.30 5.31 -0.70
C ALA A 55 2.84 6.75 -0.69
N GLY A 56 3.16 7.34 -1.84
CA GLY A 56 3.70 8.70 -1.91
C GLY A 56 5.09 8.83 -1.25
N VAL A 57 5.92 7.79 -1.32
CA VAL A 57 7.26 7.76 -0.69
C VAL A 57 8.33 7.32 -1.68
N SER A 58 9.61 7.53 -1.34
CA SER A 58 10.70 7.01 -2.18
C SER A 58 10.80 5.48 -2.13
N ARG A 59 11.26 4.84 -3.21
CA ARG A 59 11.59 3.40 -3.22
C ARG A 59 12.55 2.99 -2.10
N ASN A 60 13.53 3.84 -1.78
CA ASN A 60 14.46 3.60 -0.67
C ASN A 60 13.72 3.55 0.68
N THR A 61 12.73 4.42 0.85
CA THR A 61 11.84 4.40 2.02
C THR A 61 11.04 3.09 2.09
N VAL A 62 10.52 2.61 0.95
CA VAL A 62 9.84 1.31 0.90
C VAL A 62 10.78 0.18 1.31
N TYR A 63 11.99 0.10 0.75
CA TYR A 63 12.96 -0.94 1.13
C TYR A 63 13.23 -0.99 2.63
N ARG A 64 13.31 0.16 3.31
CA ARG A 64 13.54 0.23 4.76
C ARG A 64 12.37 -0.28 5.60
N HIS A 65 11.14 -0.14 5.13
CA HIS A 65 9.95 -0.44 5.93
C HIS A 65 9.24 -1.73 5.51
N ILE A 66 9.45 -2.20 4.28
CA ILE A 66 8.84 -3.44 3.81
C ILE A 66 9.36 -4.64 4.61
N GLU A 67 10.64 -4.62 5.02
CA GLU A 67 11.23 -5.66 5.87
C GLU A 67 10.52 -5.75 7.22
N ASP A 68 10.36 -4.61 7.92
CA ASP A 68 9.60 -4.54 9.18
C ASP A 68 8.17 -5.10 9.04
N LEU A 69 7.47 -4.75 7.95
CA LEU A 69 6.10 -5.21 7.70
C LEU A 69 6.03 -6.70 7.36
N THR A 70 7.05 -7.24 6.69
CA THR A 70 7.17 -8.67 6.44
C THR A 70 7.56 -9.47 7.68
N ASP A 71 8.40 -8.92 8.55
CA ASP A 71 8.81 -9.56 9.82
C ASP A 71 7.64 -9.66 10.80
N LEU A 72 6.79 -8.62 10.83
CA LEU A 72 5.50 -8.66 11.55
C LEU A 72 4.48 -9.60 10.88
N GLY A 73 4.75 -10.06 9.66
CA GLY A 73 3.89 -10.92 8.87
C GLY A 73 2.60 -10.26 8.39
N VAL A 74 2.47 -8.94 8.52
CA VAL A 74 1.30 -8.16 8.06
C VAL A 74 1.31 -7.97 6.55
N VAL A 75 2.51 -7.92 5.96
CA VAL A 75 2.75 -8.01 4.51
C VAL A 75 3.51 -9.30 4.23
N LYS A 76 3.40 -9.86 3.03
CA LYS A 76 4.18 -11.01 2.59
C LYS A 76 4.71 -10.83 1.18
N GLN A 77 5.90 -11.34 0.91
CA GLN A 77 6.35 -11.56 -0.46
C GLN A 77 5.52 -12.70 -1.08
N THR A 78 5.00 -12.51 -2.29
CA THR A 78 4.15 -13.49 -3.00
C THR A 78 4.92 -14.30 -4.05
N ARG A 79 5.49 -13.61 -5.03
CA ARG A 79 6.21 -14.19 -6.18
C ARG A 79 7.30 -13.24 -6.68
N GLU A 80 8.04 -13.68 -7.68
CA GLU A 80 8.93 -12.82 -8.46
C GLU A 80 8.39 -12.72 -9.90
N ARG A 81 8.34 -11.50 -10.43
CA ARG A 81 7.94 -11.21 -11.82
C ARG A 81 9.03 -10.39 -12.48
N GLY A 82 9.67 -10.94 -13.51
CA GLY A 82 10.76 -10.26 -14.22
C GLY A 82 11.94 -9.86 -13.31
N GLY A 83 12.27 -10.70 -12.32
CA GLY A 83 13.33 -10.42 -11.34
C GLY A 83 12.96 -9.43 -10.24
N SER A 84 11.72 -8.93 -10.21
CA SER A 84 11.21 -8.05 -9.16
C SER A 84 10.31 -8.81 -8.18
N LYS A 85 10.64 -8.73 -6.89
CA LYS A 85 9.80 -9.25 -5.78
C LYS A 85 8.47 -8.51 -5.73
N GLN A 86 7.40 -9.28 -5.53
CA GLN A 86 6.04 -8.78 -5.37
C GLN A 86 5.59 -8.97 -3.91
N TYR A 87 4.83 -8.02 -3.39
CA TYR A 87 4.38 -7.97 -2.01
C TYR A 87 2.88 -7.71 -1.94
N LYS A 88 2.22 -8.26 -0.92
CA LYS A 88 0.78 -8.08 -0.71
C LYS A 88 0.46 -8.11 0.78
N ILE A 89 -0.64 -7.45 1.18
CA ILE A 89 -1.19 -7.61 2.52
C ILE A 89 -1.47 -9.09 2.83
N ASN A 90 -1.10 -9.53 4.02
CA ASN A 90 -1.31 -10.91 4.43
C ASN A 90 -2.67 -11.08 5.10
N LYS A 91 -3.71 -11.34 4.29
CA LYS A 91 -5.08 -11.59 4.78
C LYS A 91 -5.25 -12.77 5.74
N ASN A 92 -4.22 -13.59 5.95
CA ASN A 92 -4.24 -14.67 6.94
C ASN A 92 -3.69 -14.24 8.31
N ASN A 93 -3.01 -13.09 8.39
CA ASN A 93 -2.48 -12.55 9.63
C ASN A 93 -3.58 -11.80 10.41
N ALA A 94 -3.74 -12.11 11.70
CA ALA A 94 -4.79 -11.53 12.52
C ALA A 94 -4.62 -10.01 12.73
N ALA A 95 -3.39 -9.52 12.88
CA ALA A 95 -3.10 -8.10 13.01
C ALA A 95 -3.41 -7.35 11.70
N ALA A 96 -3.06 -7.93 10.55
CA ALA A 96 -3.40 -7.34 9.24
C ALA A 96 -4.93 -7.22 9.04
N LYS A 97 -5.70 -8.24 9.46
CA LYS A 97 -7.17 -8.16 9.44
C LYS A 97 -7.69 -7.04 10.34
N LYS A 98 -7.16 -6.92 11.55
CA LYS A 98 -7.56 -5.88 12.51
C LYS A 98 -7.23 -4.47 12.03
N LEU A 99 -6.11 -4.29 11.33
CA LEU A 99 -5.77 -3.02 10.70
C LEU A 99 -6.73 -2.67 9.58
N ALA A 100 -7.12 -3.64 8.76
CA ALA A 100 -8.14 -3.44 7.73
C ALA A 100 -9.50 -3.08 8.34
N GLU A 101 -9.95 -3.83 9.36
CA GLU A 101 -11.20 -3.55 10.09
C GLU A 101 -11.20 -2.13 10.67
N LEU A 102 -10.10 -1.72 11.30
CA LEU A 102 -9.96 -0.37 11.85
C LEU A 102 -10.01 0.71 10.76
N GLU A 103 -9.35 0.51 9.62
CA GLU A 103 -9.44 1.46 8.48
C GLU A 103 -10.90 1.65 8.05
N TRP A 104 -11.66 0.57 7.88
CA TRP A 104 -13.09 0.65 7.52
C TRP A 104 -13.94 1.35 8.57
N GLU A 105 -13.75 1.02 9.86
CA GLU A 105 -14.49 1.67 10.96
C GLU A 105 -14.20 3.18 11.02
N LEU A 106 -12.94 3.60 10.78
CA LEU A 106 -12.59 5.03 10.74
C LEU A 106 -13.18 5.74 9.53
N ILE A 107 -13.23 5.07 8.39
CA ILE A 107 -13.88 5.57 7.17
C ILE A 107 -15.38 5.81 7.42
N ASP A 108 -16.07 4.85 8.04
CA ASP A 108 -17.49 5.00 8.38
C ASP A 108 -17.72 6.22 9.30
N ILE A 109 -16.87 6.40 10.32
CA ILE A 109 -16.91 7.57 11.22
C ILE A 109 -16.69 8.88 10.44
N ALA A 110 -15.78 8.89 9.45
CA ALA A 110 -15.50 10.08 8.67
C ALA A 110 -16.65 10.47 7.72
N PHE A 111 -17.40 9.49 7.19
CA PHE A 111 -18.54 9.72 6.29
C PHE A 111 -19.86 10.00 7.00
N ASP A 112 -20.00 9.63 8.27
CA ASP A 112 -21.20 9.89 9.09
C ASP A 112 -21.25 11.33 9.67
N ASN A 113 -20.29 12.20 9.35
CA ASN A 113 -20.23 13.60 9.78
C ASN A 113 -20.59 14.61 8.69
#